data_AF-A0A2V8FUH0-F1
#
_entry.id   AF-A0A2V8FUH0-F1
#
_cell.length_a   1.000
_cell.length_b   1.000
_cell.length_c   1.000
_cell.angle_alpha   90.00
_cell.angle_beta   90.00
_cell.angle_gamma   90.00
#
_symmetry.space_group_name_H-M   'P 1'
#
loop_
_entity.id
_entity.type
_entity.pdbx_description
1 polymer ?
#
loop_
_entity_poly.entity_id
_entity_poly.type
_entity_poly.pdbx_seq_one_letter_code
_entity_poly.pdbx_strand_id
1 'polypeptide(L)'
;MKNVFYIDDLDGPRFELAVGHLETGSGFVFRFVWFRKEDGRLECEAISPYATMDLTTDGAAELIEHAQATLRVLQSASESFRRATRNMKPGFSVIIDDAMGTVRIFELTDGAIRKL
;
A
#
# COMPACT_ATOMS: atom_id res chain seq x y z
N MET A 1 7.51 11.23 -0.51
CA MET A 1 7.67 10.39 -1.71
C MET A 1 7.61 11.29 -2.93
N LYS A 2 8.65 11.30 -3.77
CA LYS A 2 8.63 12.08 -5.03
C LYS A 2 8.12 11.18 -6.16
N ASN A 3 7.33 11.74 -7.08
CA ASN A 3 6.81 11.08 -8.29
C ASN A 3 5.88 9.87 -8.04
N VAL A 4 5.04 9.92 -7.00
CA VAL A 4 4.02 8.89 -6.75
C VAL A 4 2.79 9.13 -7.61
N PHE A 5 2.29 8.06 -8.21
CA PHE A 5 1.04 8.10 -8.98
C PHE A 5 -0.17 7.95 -8.06
N TYR A 6 -0.95 9.01 -7.90
CA TYR A 6 -2.16 8.99 -7.08
C TYR A 6 -3.41 8.76 -7.92
N ILE A 7 -4.30 7.93 -7.40
CA ILE A 7 -5.65 7.72 -7.93
C ILE A 7 -6.68 7.92 -6.82
N ASP A 8 -7.85 8.44 -7.21
CA ASP A 8 -8.99 8.63 -6.32
C ASP A 8 -10.20 7.78 -6.75
N ASP A 9 -10.16 7.24 -7.97
CA ASP A 9 -11.20 6.44 -8.59
C ASP A 9 -10.61 5.12 -9.11
N LEU A 10 -11.45 4.09 -9.15
CA LEU A 10 -11.12 2.74 -9.60
C LEU A 10 -11.51 2.49 -11.05
N ASP A 11 -12.08 3.49 -11.70
CA ASP A 11 -12.58 3.40 -13.07
C ASP A 11 -11.77 4.28 -14.04
N GLY A 12 -11.77 3.86 -15.30
CA GLY A 12 -11.27 4.65 -16.42
C GLY A 12 -9.74 4.62 -16.63
N PRO A 13 -9.25 5.44 -17.58
CA PRO A 13 -7.88 5.31 -18.10
C PRO A 13 -6.78 5.56 -17.06
N ARG A 14 -7.06 6.41 -16.06
CA ARG A 14 -6.09 6.73 -15.00
C ARG A 14 -5.86 5.54 -14.09
N PHE A 15 -6.92 4.80 -13.77
CA PHE A 15 -6.82 3.58 -12.97
C PHE A 15 -6.06 2.48 -13.74
N GLU A 16 -6.36 2.27 -15.02
CA GLU A 16 -5.62 1.29 -15.84
C GLU A 16 -4.13 1.65 -15.97
N LEU A 17 -3.80 2.95 -16.03
CA LEU A 17 -2.42 3.41 -15.98
C LEU A 17 -1.75 3.10 -14.63
N ALA A 18 -2.46 3.28 -13.50
CA ALA A 18 -1.98 2.87 -12.18
C ALA A 18 -1.68 1.36 -12.12
N VAL A 19 -2.54 0.52 -12.68
CA VAL A 19 -2.29 -0.93 -12.78
C VAL A 19 -1.04 -1.21 -13.61
N GLY A 20 -0.83 -0.51 -14.73
CA GLY A 20 0.40 -0.61 -15.52
C GLY A 20 1.66 -0.17 -14.76
N HIS A 21 1.57 0.86 -13.92
CA HIS A 21 2.66 1.27 -13.02
C HIS A 21 3.01 0.18 -11.99
N LEU A 22 2.01 -0.56 -11.50
CA LEU A 22 2.24 -1.70 -10.61
C LEU A 22 3.00 -2.84 -11.31
N GLU A 23 2.63 -3.16 -12.55
CA GLU A 23 3.29 -4.21 -13.33
C GLU A 23 4.75 -3.90 -13.66
N THR A 24 5.05 -2.61 -13.87
CA THR A 24 6.41 -2.09 -14.16
C THR A 24 7.23 -1.78 -12.90
N GLY A 25 6.67 -1.95 -11.70
CA GLY A 25 7.38 -1.83 -10.42
C GLY A 25 7.40 -0.42 -9.79
N SER A 26 6.73 0.57 -10.38
CA SER A 26 6.67 1.94 -9.84
C SER A 26 5.56 2.13 -8.78
N GLY A 27 4.49 1.34 -8.88
CA GLY A 27 3.37 1.37 -7.93
C GLY A 27 2.47 2.62 -8.02
N PHE A 28 1.45 2.69 -7.17
CA PHE A 28 0.51 3.81 -7.08
C PHE A 28 -0.12 3.92 -5.68
N VAL A 29 -0.61 5.10 -5.31
CA VAL A 29 -1.32 5.32 -4.06
C VAL A 29 -2.82 5.44 -4.30
N PHE A 30 -3.58 4.72 -3.48
CA PHE A 30 -5.04 4.80 -3.39
C PHE A 30 -5.46 4.79 -1.92
N ARG A 31 -6.28 5.74 -1.49
CA ARG A 31 -6.79 5.85 -0.10
C ARG A 31 -5.69 5.71 0.97
N PHE A 32 -4.58 6.45 0.80
CA PHE A 32 -3.42 6.42 1.71
C PHE A 32 -2.73 5.06 1.84
N VAL A 33 -2.87 4.19 0.84
CA VAL A 33 -2.13 2.93 0.76
C VAL A 33 -1.30 2.96 -0.52
N TRP A 34 0.01 2.80 -0.38
CA TRP A 34 0.91 2.65 -1.51
C TRP A 34 0.99 1.17 -1.89
N PHE A 35 0.58 0.87 -3.12
CA PHE A 35 0.69 -0.45 -3.72
C PHE A 35 1.88 -0.48 -4.65
N ARG A 36 2.81 -1.40 -4.41
CA ARG A 36 3.95 -1.62 -5.30
C ARG A 36 4.33 -3.08 -5.36
N LYS A 37 5.03 -3.46 -6.42
CA LYS A 37 5.58 -4.79 -6.59
C LYS A 37 7.05 -4.77 -6.16
N GLU A 38 7.42 -5.63 -5.23
CA GLU A 38 8.79 -5.77 -4.75
C GLU A 38 9.10 -7.26 -4.63
N ASP A 39 10.16 -7.73 -5.30
CA ASP A 39 10.62 -9.13 -5.25
C ASP A 39 9.52 -10.19 -5.44
N GLY A 40 8.56 -9.92 -6.33
CA GLY A 40 7.43 -10.82 -6.62
C GLY A 40 6.30 -10.79 -5.59
N ARG A 41 6.41 -9.93 -4.57
CA ARG A 41 5.36 -9.64 -3.58
C ARG A 41 4.61 -8.38 -3.94
N LEU A 42 3.38 -8.30 -3.45
CA LEU A 42 2.59 -7.07 -3.48
C LEU A 42 2.77 -6.38 -2.14
N GLU A 43 3.51 -5.29 -2.11
CA GLU A 43 3.66 -4.48 -0.91
C GLU A 43 2.50 -3.49 -0.82
N CYS A 44 1.75 -3.57 0.27
CA CYS A 44 0.61 -2.71 0.60
C CYS A 44 1.01 -1.88 1.83
N GLU A 45 1.51 -0.67 1.60
CA GLU A 45 2.11 0.17 2.64
C GLU A 45 1.13 1.29 3.03
N ALA A 46 0.58 1.22 4.24
CA ALA A 46 -0.28 2.27 4.78
C ALA A 46 0.56 3.52 5.11
N ILE A 47 0.18 4.66 4.55
CA ILE A 47 0.83 5.94 4.82
C ILE A 47 0.21 6.51 6.08
N SER A 48 0.98 6.51 7.16
CA SER A 48 0.54 7.07 8.45
C SER A 48 0.30 8.58 8.31
N PRO A 49 -0.85 9.09 8.80
CA PRO A 49 -1.07 10.53 8.94
C PRO A 49 -0.34 11.11 10.17
N TYR A 50 0.18 10.26 11.05
CA TYR A 50 0.86 10.63 12.29
C TYR A 50 2.36 10.73 12.10
N ALA A 51 3.00 11.61 12.87
CA ALA A 51 4.45 11.66 12.99
C ALA A 51 4.98 10.41 13.72
N THR A 52 6.25 10.07 13.51
CA THR A 52 6.86 8.81 14.00
C THR A 52 6.76 8.64 15.51
N MET A 53 6.87 9.72 16.27
CA MET A 53 6.83 9.68 17.73
C MET A 53 5.42 9.42 18.28
N ASP A 54 4.37 9.63 17.47
CA ASP A 54 2.98 9.53 17.90
C ASP A 54 2.32 8.20 17.50
N LEU A 55 2.99 7.39 16.67
CA LEU A 55 2.41 6.14 16.15
C LEU A 55 2.57 5.00 17.17
N THR A 56 1.45 4.57 17.75
CA THR A 56 1.35 3.42 18.66
C THR A 56 1.18 2.10 17.89
N THR A 57 1.36 0.97 18.58
CA THR A 57 1.07 -0.36 18.01
C THR A 57 -0.40 -0.51 17.62
N ASP A 58 -1.32 0.03 18.42
CA ASP A 58 -2.75 -0.02 18.13
C ASP A 58 -3.10 0.84 16.90
N GLY A 59 -2.53 2.05 16.80
CA GLY A 59 -2.67 2.89 15.61
C GLY A 59 -2.07 2.23 14.36
N ALA A 60 -0.95 1.51 14.50
CA ALA A 60 -0.40 0.71 13.41
C ALA A 60 -1.33 -0.45 13.01
N ALA A 61 -2.03 -1.07 13.96
CA ALA A 61 -3.02 -2.12 13.68
C ALA A 61 -4.18 -1.59 12.84
N GLU A 62 -4.75 -0.44 13.23
CA GLU A 62 -5.82 0.22 12.47
C GLU A 62 -5.39 0.54 11.03
N LEU A 63 -4.16 1.04 10.85
CA LEU A 63 -3.62 1.34 9.52
C LEU A 63 -3.38 0.08 8.68
N ILE A 64 -2.93 -1.02 9.29
CA ILE A 64 -2.77 -2.31 8.60
C ILE A 64 -4.14 -2.89 8.20
N GLU A 65 -5.14 -2.82 9.09
CA GLU A 65 -6.51 -3.24 8.78
C GLU A 65 -7.10 -2.42 7.62
N HIS A 66 -6.84 -1.10 7.62
CA HIS A 66 -7.21 -0.21 6.52
C HIS A 66 -6.54 -0.60 5.19
N ALA A 67 -5.25 -0.93 5.21
CA ALA A 67 -4.53 -1.40 4.01
C ALA A 67 -5.12 -2.72 3.48
N GLN A 68 -5.41 -3.67 4.36
CA GLN A 68 -6.07 -4.92 4.00
C GLN A 68 -7.47 -4.69 3.42
N ALA A 69 -8.26 -3.81 4.02
CA ALA A 69 -9.58 -3.45 3.52
C ALA A 69 -9.50 -2.80 2.13
N THR A 70 -8.54 -1.88 1.93
CA THR A 70 -8.31 -1.21 0.65
C THR A 70 -7.87 -2.19 -0.44
N LEU A 71 -7.01 -3.15 -0.12
CA LEU A 71 -6.66 -4.24 -1.04
C LEU A 71 -7.89 -5.05 -1.45
N ARG A 72 -8.75 -5.42 -0.50
CA ARG A 72 -9.99 -6.16 -0.79
C ARG A 72 -10.91 -5.37 -1.73
N VAL A 73 -11.02 -4.06 -1.53
CA VAL A 73 -11.79 -3.18 -2.44
C VAL A 73 -11.23 -3.25 -3.86
N LEU A 74 -9.93 -3.05 -4.04
CA LEU A 74 -9.28 -3.11 -5.36
C LEU A 74 -9.48 -4.46 -6.05
N GLN A 75 -9.30 -5.56 -5.31
CA GLN A 75 -9.49 -6.91 -5.83
C GLN A 75 -10.97 -7.17 -6.21
N SER A 76 -11.92 -6.63 -5.46
CA SER A 76 -13.35 -6.81 -5.77
C SER A 76 -13.82 -5.94 -6.94
N ALA A 77 -13.27 -4.73 -7.08
CA ALA A 77 -13.73 -3.74 -8.05
C ALA A 77 -13.08 -3.91 -9.43
N SER A 78 -11.84 -4.39 -9.51
CA SER A 78 -11.08 -4.42 -10.76
C SER A 78 -10.58 -5.81 -11.15
N GLU A 79 -10.93 -6.25 -12.36
CA GLU A 79 -10.34 -7.43 -12.98
C GLU A 79 -8.87 -7.22 -13.38
N SER A 80 -8.53 -6.05 -13.94
CA SER A 80 -7.15 -5.69 -14.33
C SER A 80 -6.20 -5.80 -13.13
N PHE A 81 -6.59 -5.22 -11.98
CA PHE A 81 -5.79 -5.30 -10.76
C PHE A 81 -5.66 -6.73 -10.23
N ARG A 82 -6.75 -7.50 -10.23
CA ARG A 82 -6.69 -8.93 -9.85
C ARG A 82 -5.74 -9.72 -10.73
N ARG A 83 -5.77 -9.50 -12.04
CA ARG A 83 -4.86 -10.17 -12.98
C ARG A 83 -3.41 -9.79 -12.71
N ALA A 84 -3.13 -8.50 -12.52
CA ALA A 84 -1.78 -8.00 -12.23
C ALA A 84 -1.21 -8.56 -10.92
N THR A 85 -2.06 -8.90 -9.94
CA THR A 85 -1.64 -9.32 -8.58
C THR A 85 -1.88 -10.80 -8.27
N ARG A 86 -2.43 -11.59 -9.20
CA ARG A 86 -2.96 -12.95 -8.95
C ARG A 86 -2.01 -13.92 -8.23
N ASN A 87 -0.71 -13.83 -8.50
CA ASN A 87 0.30 -14.75 -7.97
C ASN A 87 1.22 -14.09 -6.94
N MET A 88 0.87 -12.91 -6.44
CA MET A 88 1.66 -12.15 -5.49
C MET A 88 1.10 -12.34 -4.10
N LYS A 89 1.96 -12.68 -3.13
CA LYS A 89 1.58 -12.66 -1.72
C LYS A 89 1.60 -11.20 -1.23
N PRO A 90 0.53 -10.70 -0.61
CA PRO A 90 0.54 -9.37 -0.05
C PRO A 90 1.41 -9.29 1.21
N GLY A 91 2.25 -8.26 1.28
CA GLY A 91 2.89 -7.75 2.49
C GLY A 91 2.16 -6.50 2.97
N PHE A 92 2.07 -6.31 4.29
CA PHE A 92 1.45 -5.14 4.88
C PHE A 92 2.42 -4.47 5.84
N SER A 93 2.56 -3.16 5.68
CA SER A 93 3.40 -2.35 6.57
C SER A 93 2.82 -0.96 6.73
N VAL A 94 3.31 -0.25 7.74
CA VAL A 94 3.02 1.17 7.95
C VAL A 94 4.29 1.95 7.66
N ILE A 95 4.15 2.95 6.80
CA ILE A 95 5.21 3.89 6.45
C ILE A 95 4.87 5.29 6.93
N ILE A 96 5.90 6.07 7.19
CA ILE A 96 5.82 7.52 7.35
C ILE A 96 6.56 8.13 6.18
N ASP A 97 5.93 9.11 5.56
CA ASP A 97 6.47 9.81 4.43
C ASP A 97 6.57 11.30 4.75
N ASP A 98 7.79 11.78 4.94
CA ASP A 98 8.07 13.17 5.30
C ASP A 98 9.11 13.82 4.37
N ALA A 99 9.59 15.00 4.74
CA ALA A 99 10.57 15.74 3.97
C ALA A 99 11.93 15.04 3.86
N MET A 100 12.28 14.17 4.82
CA MET A 100 13.53 13.42 4.88
C MET A 100 13.45 12.10 4.10
N GLY A 101 12.24 11.59 3.87
CA GLY A 101 11.99 10.46 3.00
C GLY A 101 10.86 9.58 3.51
N THR A 102 10.86 8.34 3.02
CA THR A 102 9.88 7.33 3.39
C THR A 102 10.54 6.28 4.27
N VAL A 103 9.99 6.03 5.45
CA VAL A 103 10.50 5.06 6.42
C VAL A 103 9.39 4.09 6.80
N ARG A 104 9.69 2.79 6.77
CA ARG A 104 8.80 1.75 7.30
C ARG A 104 8.98 1.64 8.81
N ILE A 105 7.88 1.74 9.55
CA ILE A 105 7.89 1.77 11.02
C ILE A 105 7.32 0.50 11.61
N PHE A 106 6.30 -0.06 10.98
CA PHE A 106 5.67 -1.32 11.42
C PHE A 106 5.48 -2.27 10.24
N GLU A 107 5.48 -3.56 10.51
CA GLU A 107 5.15 -4.61 9.54
C GLU A 107 4.24 -5.67 10.16
N LEU A 108 3.38 -6.27 9.33
CA LEU A 108 2.62 -7.45 9.69
C LEU A 108 3.38 -8.71 9.26
N THR A 109 3.93 -9.43 10.23
CA THR A 109 4.72 -10.64 10.01
C THR A 109 4.16 -11.78 10.85
N ASP A 110 3.83 -12.90 10.21
CA ASP A 110 3.26 -14.10 10.84
C ASP A 110 2.01 -13.83 11.70
N GLY A 111 1.17 -12.88 11.28
CA GLY A 111 -0.05 -12.50 11.99
C GLY A 111 0.16 -11.56 13.18
N ALA A 112 1.40 -11.12 13.42
CA ALA A 112 1.75 -10.18 14.48
C ALA A 112 2.32 -8.88 13.90
N ILE A 113 1.95 -7.75 14.52
CA ILE A 113 2.48 -6.45 14.17
C ILE A 113 3.81 -6.26 14.90
N ARG A 114 4.86 -5.92 14.16
CA ARG A 114 6.19 -5.68 14.69
C ARG A 114 6.63 -4.26 14.37
N LYS A 115 7.24 -3.60 15.34
CA LYS A 115 7.94 -2.33 15.15
C LYS A 115 9.35 -2.61 14.61
N LEU A 116 9.78 -1.81 13.64
CA LEU A 116 11.10 -1.88 13.01
C LEU A 116 12.10 -0.91 13.66
#